data_AF-A0A1F7T9X2-F1
#
_entry.id   AF-A0A1F7T9X2-F1
#
_cell.length_a   1.000
_cell.length_b   1.000
_cell.length_c   1.000
_cell.angle_alpha   90.00
_cell.angle_beta   90.00
_cell.angle_gamma   90.00
#
_symmetry.space_group_name_H-M   'P 1'
#
loop_
_entity.id
_entity.type
_entity.pdbx_description
1 polymer ?
#
loop_
_entity_poly.entity_id
_entity_poly.type
_entity_poly.pdbx_seq_one_letter_code
_entity_poly.pdbx_strand_id
1 'polypeptide(L)'
;MFPPAAEGDVRHRGVPILIALLLWSGLAGCTAVIAPFASREEIRLEPIRSLDEQLYKHRLFFAEYLKESRTTTERVAVLAEDLPEPLRMILDPGRYVSGETGAEPLTALARRLAPLRLFAVLGRDGRRLGYAFLPGGQTLRLLHFTRGIYTFDLSPGG
;
A
#
# COMPACT_ATOMS: atom_id res chain seq x y z
N MET A 1 30.58 -59.47 -19.86
CA MET A 1 31.70 -58.51 -19.88
C MET A 1 31.39 -57.54 -21.01
N PHE A 2 30.83 -56.37 -20.68
CA PHE A 2 30.43 -55.34 -21.66
C PHE A 2 31.38 -54.12 -21.52
N PRO A 3 31.73 -53.44 -22.62
CA PRO A 3 32.74 -52.38 -22.65
C PRO A 3 32.21 -51.04 -22.07
N PRO A 4 33.11 -50.08 -21.76
CA PRO A 4 32.75 -48.88 -21.02
C PRO A 4 31.99 -47.88 -21.90
N ALA A 5 30.95 -47.27 -21.33
CA ALA A 5 30.24 -46.16 -21.96
C ALA A 5 31.08 -44.87 -21.82
N ALA A 6 31.25 -44.20 -22.96
CA ALA A 6 32.05 -43.01 -23.14
C ALA A 6 31.57 -41.81 -22.31
N GLU A 7 32.54 -41.05 -21.81
CA GLU A 7 32.38 -39.65 -21.41
C GLU A 7 32.02 -38.79 -22.62
N GLY A 8 30.93 -38.06 -22.51
CA GLY A 8 30.53 -36.99 -23.41
C GLY A 8 30.00 -35.84 -22.57
N ASP A 9 30.88 -34.87 -22.32
CA ASP A 9 30.61 -33.57 -21.72
C ASP A 9 29.43 -32.86 -22.41
N VAL A 10 28.75 -31.97 -21.66
CA VAL A 10 28.14 -30.70 -22.10
C VAL A 10 26.95 -30.31 -21.18
N ARG A 11 27.20 -29.24 -20.42
CA ARG A 11 26.29 -28.18 -19.95
C ARG A 11 25.44 -28.42 -18.69
N HIS A 12 25.95 -27.82 -17.62
CA HIS A 12 25.17 -27.09 -16.61
C HIS A 12 23.98 -26.33 -17.23
N ARG A 13 22.75 -26.76 -16.92
CA ARG A 13 21.53 -25.94 -16.90
C ARG A 13 20.37 -26.80 -16.39
N GLY A 14 19.84 -26.49 -15.21
CA GLY A 14 18.52 -26.98 -14.82
C GLY A 14 18.34 -27.42 -13.37
N VAL A 15 18.68 -26.59 -12.38
CA VAL A 15 18.10 -26.69 -11.03
C VAL A 15 17.87 -25.25 -10.55
N PRO A 16 16.62 -24.75 -10.52
CA PRO A 16 15.83 -24.86 -9.29
C PRO A 16 14.30 -24.80 -9.52
N ILE A 17 13.60 -25.94 -9.51
CA ILE A 17 12.11 -25.96 -9.43
C ILE A 17 11.64 -26.99 -8.38
N LEU A 18 12.40 -27.13 -7.28
CA LEU A 18 12.01 -28.05 -6.20
C LEU A 18 11.86 -27.37 -4.82
N ILE A 19 11.96 -26.04 -4.75
CA ILE A 19 11.73 -25.26 -3.51
C ILE A 19 10.29 -24.68 -3.49
N ALA A 20 9.58 -24.66 -4.61
CA ALA A 20 8.27 -24.01 -4.72
C ALA A 20 7.07 -24.86 -4.26
N LEU A 21 7.23 -26.18 -4.03
CA LEU A 21 6.09 -27.08 -3.75
C LEU A 21 6.00 -27.59 -2.30
N LEU A 22 6.93 -27.23 -1.41
CA LEU A 22 6.87 -27.57 0.02
C LEU A 22 6.28 -26.47 0.92
N LEU A 23 5.84 -25.35 0.34
CA LEU A 23 5.28 -24.21 1.09
C LEU A 23 3.76 -24.24 1.26
N TRP A 24 3.05 -25.29 0.83
CA TRP A 24 1.58 -25.32 0.79
C TRP A 24 0.89 -26.42 1.61
N SER A 25 1.61 -27.27 2.33
CA SER A 25 0.98 -28.41 3.05
C SER A 25 1.60 -28.68 4.43
N GLY A 26 1.66 -27.63 5.26
CA GLY A 26 2.06 -27.71 6.67
C GLY A 26 1.15 -26.95 7.63
N LEU A 27 -0.10 -26.68 7.23
CA LEU A 27 -1.18 -26.27 8.13
C LEU A 27 -1.80 -27.54 8.74
N ALA A 28 -1.28 -28.01 9.87
CA ALA A 28 -2.01 -28.87 10.80
C ALA A 28 -1.25 -28.96 12.12
N GLY A 29 -1.59 -28.09 13.07
CA GLY A 29 -1.12 -28.23 14.45
C GLY A 29 -0.47 -26.97 15.01
N CYS A 30 -1.30 -25.98 15.34
CA CYS A 30 -1.15 -25.10 16.50
C CYS A 30 -2.42 -24.25 16.58
N THR A 31 -3.49 -24.83 17.11
CA THR A 31 -4.65 -24.08 17.62
C THR A 31 -4.23 -23.32 18.87
N ALA A 32 -3.49 -22.23 18.70
CA ALA A 32 -3.42 -21.17 19.69
C ALA A 32 -4.52 -20.17 19.32
N VAL A 33 -5.51 -20.06 20.20
CA VAL A 33 -6.56 -19.04 20.16
C VAL A 33 -5.87 -17.67 20.21
N ILE A 34 -5.61 -17.07 19.05
CA ILE A 34 -5.27 -15.66 18.96
C ILE A 34 -6.59 -14.92 19.04
N ALA A 35 -6.95 -14.52 20.26
CA ALA A 35 -7.94 -13.49 20.45
C ALA A 35 -7.58 -12.30 19.54
N PRO A 36 -8.52 -11.75 18.75
CA PRO A 36 -8.24 -10.57 17.96
C PRO A 36 -8.08 -9.43 18.96
N PHE A 37 -6.85 -9.18 19.41
CA PHE A 37 -6.48 -7.87 19.93
C PHE A 37 -6.45 -6.93 18.73
N ALA A 38 -7.64 -6.59 18.23
CA ALA A 38 -7.86 -5.39 17.49
C ALA A 38 -7.64 -4.23 18.47
N SER A 39 -6.38 -3.87 18.73
CA SER A 39 -6.10 -2.52 19.16
C SER A 39 -6.61 -1.66 18.02
N ARG A 40 -7.77 -1.02 18.23
CA ARG A 40 -8.38 -0.10 17.27
C ARG A 40 -7.40 1.06 17.13
N GLU A 41 -6.44 0.93 16.23
CA GLU A 41 -5.49 1.98 15.95
C GLU A 41 -6.31 3.12 15.33
N GLU A 42 -6.41 4.19 16.10
CA GLU A 42 -7.23 5.34 15.77
C GLU A 42 -6.43 6.22 14.81
N ILE A 43 -6.99 6.45 13.63
CA ILE A 43 -6.40 7.30 12.61
C ILE A 43 -7.16 8.60 12.57
N ARG A 44 -6.41 9.71 12.60
CA ARG A 44 -6.96 11.06 12.52
C ARG A 44 -6.49 11.70 11.22
N LEU A 45 -7.41 12.42 10.58
CA LEU A 45 -7.10 13.24 9.41
C LEU A 45 -7.07 14.71 9.82
N GLU A 46 -5.96 15.39 9.54
CA GLU A 46 -5.83 16.82 9.76
C GLU A 46 -5.80 17.55 8.42
N PRO A 47 -6.77 18.43 8.14
CA PRO A 47 -6.86 19.12 6.85
C PRO A 47 -5.72 20.12 6.67
N ILE A 48 -5.01 20.03 5.55
CA ILE A 48 -3.99 21.01 5.17
C ILE A 48 -4.65 22.07 4.28
N ARG A 49 -4.88 23.25 4.84
CA ARG A 49 -5.60 24.35 4.15
C ARG A 49 -4.71 25.20 3.26
N SER A 50 -3.42 25.23 3.55
CA SER A 50 -2.42 25.99 2.81
C SER A 50 -1.14 25.19 2.73
N LEU A 51 -0.54 25.16 1.55
CA LEU A 51 0.82 24.64 1.37
C LEU A 51 1.76 25.75 1.81
N ASP A 52 2.30 25.65 3.03
CA ASP A 52 3.33 26.56 3.51
C ASP A 52 4.68 26.28 2.85
N GLU A 53 5.65 27.17 3.06
CA GLU A 53 7.00 27.04 2.50
C GLU A 53 7.74 25.77 2.97
N GLN A 54 7.37 25.19 4.11
CA GLN A 54 8.01 23.97 4.62
C GLN A 54 7.59 22.76 3.79
N LEU A 55 6.33 22.71 3.37
CA LEU A 55 5.76 21.65 2.54
C LEU A 55 6.34 21.57 1.11
N TYR A 56 6.98 22.64 0.61
CA TYR A 56 7.66 22.62 -0.70
C TYR A 56 8.83 21.64 -0.78
N LYS A 57 9.44 21.31 0.36
CA LYS A 57 10.62 20.44 0.43
C LYS A 57 10.23 18.96 0.48
N HIS A 58 8.97 18.64 0.73
CA HIS A 58 8.49 17.27 0.84
C HIS A 58 8.33 16.65 -0.55
N ARG A 59 9.20 15.69 -0.85
CA ARG A 59 9.03 14.79 -1.99
C ARG A 59 8.36 13.53 -1.49
N LEU A 60 7.26 13.18 -2.15
CA LEU A 60 6.43 12.07 -1.73
C LEU A 60 6.50 10.94 -2.74
N PHE A 61 6.55 9.70 -2.25
CA PHE A 61 6.07 8.57 -3.03
C PHE A 61 4.54 8.54 -2.93
N PHE A 62 3.83 8.34 -4.04
CA PHE A 62 2.37 8.30 -4.06
C PHE A 62 1.83 7.08 -4.81
N ALA A 63 0.61 6.67 -4.43
CA ALA A 63 -0.23 5.78 -5.20
C ALA A 63 -1.63 6.38 -5.37
N GLU A 64 -2.07 6.45 -6.61
CA GLU A 64 -3.42 6.81 -7.00
C GLU A 64 -4.34 5.60 -6.91
N TYR A 65 -5.57 5.80 -6.43
CA TYR A 65 -6.57 4.75 -6.31
C TYR A 65 -7.81 5.05 -7.11
N LEU A 66 -8.21 4.05 -7.87
CA LEU A 66 -9.34 4.06 -8.77
C LEU A 66 -10.43 3.11 -8.26
N LYS A 67 -11.68 3.49 -8.50
CA LYS A 67 -12.84 2.64 -8.28
C LYS A 67 -13.50 2.38 -9.62
N GLU A 68 -13.62 1.11 -9.97
CA GLU A 68 -14.31 0.69 -11.19
C GLU A 68 -15.81 0.60 -10.96
N SER A 69 -16.55 1.05 -11.97
CA SER A 69 -17.99 0.85 -12.12
C SER A 69 -18.25 0.14 -13.44
N ARG A 70 -19.52 -0.22 -13.72
CA ARG A 70 -19.88 -0.90 -14.98
C ARG A 70 -19.52 -0.10 -16.24
N THR A 71 -19.38 1.21 -16.12
CA THR A 71 -19.24 2.11 -17.27
C THR A 71 -18.09 3.09 -17.15
N THR A 72 -17.44 3.18 -15.98
CA THR A 72 -16.43 4.20 -15.71
C THR A 72 -15.40 3.71 -14.71
N THR A 73 -14.22 4.35 -14.75
CA THR A 73 -13.22 4.26 -13.70
C THR A 73 -13.05 5.65 -13.11
N GLU A 74 -13.26 5.78 -11.80
CA GLU A 74 -13.18 7.07 -11.10
C GLU A 74 -11.98 7.08 -10.15
N ARG A 75 -11.20 8.17 -10.15
CA ARG A 75 -10.17 8.40 -9.13
C ARG A 75 -10.84 8.79 -7.83
N VAL A 76 -10.62 8.00 -6.79
CA VAL A 76 -11.29 8.18 -5.49
C VAL A 76 -10.36 8.61 -4.37
N ALA A 77 -9.05 8.40 -4.50
CA ALA A 77 -8.07 8.89 -3.54
C ALA A 77 -6.65 8.86 -4.13
N VAL A 78 -5.74 9.58 -3.49
CA VAL A 78 -4.28 9.35 -3.61
C VAL A 78 -3.69 9.29 -2.22
N LEU A 79 -2.91 8.26 -1.93
CA LEU A 79 -2.15 8.14 -0.68
C LEU A 79 -0.68 8.39 -0.97
N ALA A 80 0.01 9.05 -0.06
CA ALA A 80 1.40 9.44 -0.26
C ALA A 80 2.21 9.44 1.04
N GLU A 81 3.50 9.11 0.94
CA GLU A 81 4.45 9.09 2.06
C GLU A 81 5.74 9.83 1.70
N ASP A 82 6.43 10.34 2.73
CA ASP A 82 7.70 11.06 2.56
C ASP A 82 8.79 10.11 2.02
N LEU A 83 9.53 10.53 0.98
CA LEU A 83 10.73 9.81 0.55
C LEU A 83 11.82 9.84 1.64
N PRO A 84 12.65 8.78 1.77
CA PRO A 84 12.77 7.61 0.88
C PRO A 84 11.91 6.41 1.29
N GLU A 85 10.95 6.57 2.20
CA GLU A 85 10.17 5.45 2.72
C GLU A 85 9.33 4.80 1.59
N PRO A 86 9.21 3.46 1.57
CA PRO A 86 8.26 2.80 0.68
C PRO A 86 6.83 3.12 1.11
N LEU A 87 5.89 3.09 0.17
CA LEU A 87 4.47 3.26 0.50
C LEU A 87 3.96 2.10 1.35
N ARG A 88 3.53 2.43 2.54
CA ARG A 88 2.91 1.59 3.57
C ARG A 88 1.43 1.90 3.74
N MET A 89 0.95 3.07 3.34
CA MET A 89 -0.47 3.40 3.34
C MET A 89 -1.12 2.99 2.02
N ILE A 90 -2.07 2.05 2.08
CA ILE A 90 -2.81 1.58 0.91
C ILE A 90 -4.32 1.59 1.13
N LEU A 91 -5.10 1.75 0.07
CA LEU A 91 -6.52 1.39 0.11
C LEU A 91 -6.70 -0.12 -0.08
N ASP A 92 -7.81 -0.64 0.45
CA ASP A 92 -8.19 -2.05 0.38
C ASP A 92 -8.15 -2.59 -1.07
N PRO A 93 -7.20 -3.49 -1.41
CA PRO A 93 -7.05 -4.00 -2.77
C PRO A 93 -8.24 -4.86 -3.20
N GLY A 94 -9.09 -5.32 -2.28
CA GLY A 94 -10.35 -6.00 -2.61
C GLY A 94 -11.43 -5.06 -3.18
N ARG A 95 -11.23 -3.74 -3.08
CA ARG A 95 -12.24 -2.72 -3.44
C ARG A 95 -11.73 -1.62 -4.35
N TYR A 96 -10.42 -1.41 -4.40
CA TYR A 96 -9.78 -0.33 -5.13
C TYR A 96 -8.65 -0.86 -5.98
N VAL A 97 -8.50 -0.31 -7.18
CA VAL A 97 -7.39 -0.61 -8.08
C VAL A 97 -6.35 0.49 -7.95
N SER A 98 -5.09 0.12 -7.75
CA SER A 98 -3.99 1.09 -7.82
C SER A 98 -3.83 1.56 -9.27
N GLY A 99 -3.98 2.85 -9.51
CA GLY A 99 -3.69 3.51 -10.76
C GLY A 99 -2.21 3.89 -10.87
N GLU A 100 -1.94 5.15 -11.19
CA GLU A 100 -0.58 5.68 -11.28
C GLU A 100 0.14 5.66 -9.92
N THR A 101 1.42 5.27 -9.93
CA THR A 101 2.32 5.41 -8.77
C THR A 101 3.55 6.19 -9.19
N GLY A 102 4.16 6.94 -8.28
CA GLY A 102 5.30 7.77 -8.64
C GLY A 102 5.90 8.53 -7.47
N ALA A 103 6.82 9.44 -7.79
CA ALA A 103 7.50 10.26 -6.82
C ALA A 103 7.56 11.73 -7.26
N GLU A 104 6.90 12.61 -6.54
CA GLU A 104 6.74 14.02 -6.91
C GLU A 104 6.78 14.95 -5.68
N PRO A 105 7.13 16.25 -5.85
CA PRO A 105 6.91 17.24 -4.80
C PRO A 105 5.43 17.34 -4.43
N LEU A 106 5.13 17.47 -3.13
CA LEU A 106 3.76 17.60 -2.63
C LEU A 106 2.98 18.72 -3.32
N THR A 107 3.65 19.82 -3.66
CA THR A 107 3.03 20.97 -4.34
C THR A 107 2.62 20.67 -5.78
N ALA A 108 3.38 19.83 -6.50
CA ALA A 108 3.02 19.37 -7.84
C ALA A 108 1.80 18.42 -7.77
N LEU A 109 1.82 17.48 -6.83
CA LEU A 109 0.69 16.58 -6.56
C LEU A 109 -0.58 17.35 -6.22
N ALA A 110 -0.52 18.31 -5.29
CA ALA A 110 -1.68 19.08 -4.89
C ALA A 110 -2.32 19.88 -6.04
N ARG A 111 -1.51 20.39 -6.98
CA ARG A 111 -2.02 21.06 -8.19
C ARG A 111 -2.68 20.08 -9.15
N ARG A 112 -2.05 18.92 -9.39
CA ARG A 112 -2.55 17.89 -10.32
C ARG A 112 -3.81 17.20 -9.82
N LEU A 113 -3.95 17.06 -8.51
CA LEU A 113 -5.02 16.29 -7.87
C LEU A 113 -6.23 17.13 -7.46
N ALA A 114 -6.23 18.44 -7.72
CA ALA A 114 -7.44 19.25 -7.55
C ALA A 114 -8.60 18.63 -8.38
N PRO A 115 -9.82 18.48 -7.83
CA PRO A 115 -10.33 19.13 -6.62
C PRO A 115 -10.20 18.32 -5.31
N LEU A 116 -9.38 17.26 -5.25
CA LEU A 116 -9.17 16.50 -4.02
C LEU A 116 -8.54 17.39 -2.93
N ARG A 117 -8.98 17.19 -1.69
CA ARG A 117 -8.49 17.91 -0.51
C ARG A 117 -7.34 17.15 0.12
N LEU A 118 -6.31 17.88 0.52
CA LEU A 118 -5.12 17.33 1.17
C LEU A 118 -5.30 17.24 2.68
N PHE A 119 -4.94 16.09 3.24
CA PHE A 119 -4.93 15.79 4.67
C PHE A 119 -3.58 15.19 5.08
N ALA A 120 -3.12 15.52 6.28
CA ALA A 120 -2.14 14.71 6.98
C ALA A 120 -2.84 13.53 7.64
N VAL A 121 -2.28 12.33 7.47
CA VAL A 121 -2.77 11.10 8.10
C VAL A 121 -1.95 10.88 9.37
N LEU A 122 -2.60 10.95 10.53
CA LEU A 122 -1.96 10.79 11.83
C LEU A 122 -2.37 9.48 12.49
N GLY A 123 -1.37 8.76 13.01
CA GLY A 123 -1.58 7.63 13.91
C GLY A 123 -2.09 8.08 15.28
N ARG A 124 -2.42 7.10 16.13
CA ARG A 124 -2.94 7.33 17.49
C ARG A 124 -1.96 8.12 18.37
N ASP A 125 -0.67 7.91 18.18
CA ASP A 125 0.42 8.60 18.88
C ASP A 125 0.65 10.04 18.38
N GLY A 126 -0.14 10.50 17.40
CA GLY A 126 0.04 11.79 16.74
C GLY A 126 1.16 11.79 15.70
N ARG A 127 1.83 10.65 15.46
CA ARG A 127 2.84 10.54 14.42
C ARG A 127 2.18 10.63 13.05
N ARG A 128 2.74 11.45 12.16
CA ARG A 128 2.32 11.48 10.76
C ARG A 128 2.74 10.20 10.05
N LEU A 129 1.77 9.48 9.53
CA LEU A 129 1.97 8.30 8.69
C LEU A 129 2.24 8.72 7.25
N GLY A 130 1.58 9.78 6.78
CA GLY A 130 1.79 10.37 5.48
C GLY A 130 0.69 11.37 5.14
N TYR A 131 0.33 11.44 3.86
CA TYR A 131 -0.67 12.34 3.31
C TYR A 131 -1.74 11.60 2.52
N ALA A 132 -2.94 12.16 2.49
CA ALA A 132 -4.05 11.67 1.69
C ALA A 132 -4.71 12.81 0.93
N PHE A 133 -4.96 12.60 -0.36
CA PHE A 133 -5.81 13.44 -1.19
C PHE A 133 -7.16 12.76 -1.35
N LEU A 134 -8.20 13.35 -0.77
CA LEU A 134 -9.54 12.75 -0.68
C LEU A 134 -10.62 13.68 -1.24
N PRO A 135 -11.71 13.14 -1.81
CA PRO A 135 -12.88 13.93 -2.16
C PRO A 135 -13.47 14.64 -0.95
N GLY A 136 -14.19 15.74 -1.18
CA GLY A 136 -14.95 16.40 -0.12
C GLY A 136 -15.93 15.45 0.56
N GLY A 137 -15.95 15.44 1.89
CA GLY A 137 -16.85 14.58 2.67
C GLY A 137 -16.44 13.11 2.74
N GLN A 138 -15.22 12.74 2.32
CA GLN A 138 -14.65 11.41 2.55
C GLN A 138 -13.59 11.46 3.66
N THR A 139 -13.45 10.34 4.38
CA THR A 139 -12.41 10.07 5.37
C THR A 139 -11.79 8.69 5.13
N LEU A 140 -10.71 8.39 5.84
CA LEU A 140 -10.08 7.08 5.89
C LEU A 140 -10.52 6.31 7.13
N ARG A 141 -10.97 5.08 6.94
CA ARG A 141 -11.18 4.11 8.01
C ARG A 141 -10.08 3.06 7.93
N LEU A 142 -9.28 2.96 8.98
CA LEU A 142 -8.30 1.87 9.08
C LEU A 142 -9.04 0.53 9.21
N LEU A 143 -8.73 -0.41 8.30
CA LEU A 143 -9.24 -1.77 8.36
C LEU A 143 -8.33 -2.65 9.20
N HIS A 144 -7.03 -2.64 8.90
CA HIS A 144 -6.02 -3.39 9.63
C HIS A 144 -4.62 -2.84 9.37
N PHE A 145 -3.69 -3.18 10.28
CA PHE A 145 -2.27 -2.92 10.14
C PHE A 145 -1.52 -4.26 10.17
N THR A 146 -0.85 -4.60 9.06
CA THR A 146 -0.15 -5.88 8.92
C THR A 146 1.22 -5.66 8.31
N ARG A 147 2.28 -6.16 8.98
CA ARG A 147 3.67 -6.10 8.48
C ARG A 147 4.15 -4.69 8.11
N GLY A 148 3.73 -3.67 8.86
CA GLY A 148 4.12 -2.29 8.57
C GLY A 148 3.25 -1.59 7.52
N ILE A 149 2.21 -2.24 6.99
CA ILE A 149 1.29 -1.68 5.99
C ILE A 149 -0.04 -1.35 6.65
N TYR A 150 -0.49 -0.11 6.46
CA TYR A 150 -1.79 0.41 6.87
C TYR A 150 -2.79 0.25 5.72
N THR A 151 -3.79 -0.62 5.91
CA THR A 151 -4.84 -0.83 4.92
C THR A 151 -6.09 -0.04 5.30
N PHE A 152 -6.53 0.83 4.40
CA PHE A 152 -7.64 1.74 4.61
C PHE A 152 -8.83 1.44 3.70
N ASP A 153 -9.99 1.89 4.14
CA ASP A 153 -11.19 2.01 3.34
C ASP A 153 -11.66 3.46 3.32
N LEU A 154 -12.34 3.88 2.25
CA LEU A 154 -13.00 5.17 2.21
C LEU A 154 -14.34 5.07 2.96
N SER A 155 -14.62 6.07 3.80
CA SER A 155 -15.89 6.18 4.51
C SER A 155 -16.41 7.62 4.46
N PRO A 156 -17.73 7.84 4.47
CA PRO A 156 -18.26 9.19 4.58
C PRO A 156 -17.73 9.89 5.83
N GLY A 157 -17.29 11.14 5.67
CA GLY A 157 -16.97 12.03 6.78
C GLY A 157 -18.28 12.52 7.41
N GLY A 158 -18.41 12.32 8.72
CA GLY A 158 -19.56 12.79 9.51
C GLY A 158 -19.57 14.29 9.74
#